data_AF-A0AAD6AG73-F1
#
_entry.id   AF-A0AAD6AG73-F1
#
_cell.length_a   1.000
_cell.length_b   1.000
_cell.length_c   1.000
_cell.angle_alpha   90.00
_cell.angle_beta   90.00
_cell.angle_gamma   90.00
#
_symmetry.space_group_name_H-M   'P 1'
#
loop_
_entity.id
_entity.type
_entity.pdbx_description
1 polymer ?
#
loop_
_entity_poly.entity_id
_entity_poly.type
_entity_poly.pdbx_seq_one_letter_code
_entity_poly.pdbx_strand_id
1 'polypeptide(L)'
;MTNVSRANCNKIIMLFTDGGEERAEEIFKKYPKQAVRIFTFSVGQHNYDKGPIQWMACANKGYYYEIPSIGAIRINTQEYLDVLGRPMVKAERKAKQVQWTNVYLDALELGLVITGTLPVFNKTNTGSKKSQNQLILGVMAIDVSLEDIKNLTPRFTFGPNGYYFAIDPNGYVLLHPNLQPLTAKFHEPVTLDFLDAELENEIKVEIRKKMIDGNTGSHTISTLVKSQDERYIDASQRTYTFAPVKGTDYSLALVLPNHSLHYIRSNIADTITQAKFSESLMADKFDEYGYTFIAPRVYCTDLKPPDKNKNKNNTEFLVEFNDYIDTKTPNNDMCNVELVNRLLLDAGITSTLIKHWKGTNVQPGVVARFVATDGGITRVFPKSAGLDWQEEAETYESSFYKRSLDNDLYIFTPTPYLSKENCE
;
A
#
# COMPACT_ATOMS: atom_id res chain seq x y z
N MET A 1 33.87 -6.24 14.42
CA MET A 1 32.72 -7.07 14.85
C MET A 1 31.50 -6.53 14.13
N THR A 2 31.02 -7.24 13.12
CA THR A 2 29.77 -6.90 12.43
C THR A 2 28.63 -7.11 13.42
N ASN A 3 27.96 -6.03 13.81
CA ASN A 3 26.85 -6.07 14.77
C ASN A 3 25.61 -6.60 14.03
N VAL A 4 25.52 -7.92 13.88
CA VAL A 4 24.41 -8.58 13.19
C VAL A 4 23.16 -8.44 14.06
N SER A 5 22.14 -7.76 13.54
CA SER A 5 20.81 -7.71 14.14
C SER A 5 20.28 -9.14 14.32
N ARG A 6 19.84 -9.46 15.54
CA ARG A 6 19.27 -10.77 15.90
C ARG A 6 17.98 -10.54 16.65
N ALA A 7 16.98 -11.39 16.42
CA ALA A 7 15.68 -11.30 17.08
C ALA A 7 15.74 -11.34 18.62
N ASN A 8 16.78 -11.98 19.19
CA ASN A 8 17.05 -12.07 20.63
C ASN A 8 15.84 -12.47 21.51
N CYS A 9 14.94 -13.29 20.97
CA CYS A 9 13.74 -13.80 21.65
C CYS A 9 13.89 -15.31 21.91
N ASN A 10 12.98 -16.14 21.44
CA ASN A 10 13.05 -17.59 21.56
C ASN A 10 14.27 -18.15 20.81
N LYS A 11 15.21 -18.76 21.54
CA LYS A 11 16.37 -19.45 20.97
C LYS A 11 16.03 -20.93 20.84
N ILE A 12 15.95 -21.43 19.61
CA ILE A 12 15.54 -22.80 19.32
C ILE A 12 16.49 -23.46 18.32
N ILE A 13 16.62 -24.78 18.43
CA ILE A 13 17.28 -25.63 17.45
C ILE A 13 16.31 -26.76 17.12
N MET A 14 16.11 -27.01 15.82
CA MET A 14 15.29 -28.12 15.31
C MET A 14 16.21 -29.10 14.60
N LEU A 15 16.18 -30.37 15.03
CA LEU A 15 16.96 -31.45 14.44
C LEU A 15 16.01 -32.41 13.71
N PHE A 16 16.26 -32.64 12.42
CA PHE A 16 15.55 -33.63 11.61
C PHE A 16 16.46 -34.83 11.42
N THR A 17 16.02 -36.02 11.83
CA THR A 17 16.79 -37.27 11.75
C THR A 17 15.83 -38.47 11.66
N ASP A 18 16.33 -39.62 11.22
CA ASP A 18 15.61 -40.90 11.26
C ASP A 18 15.89 -41.67 12.56
N GLY A 19 16.70 -41.14 13.48
CA GLY A 19 17.01 -41.80 14.75
C GLY A 19 18.34 -41.33 15.30
N GLY A 20 18.81 -41.99 16.35
CA GLY A 20 20.16 -41.79 16.85
C GLY A 20 20.49 -42.76 17.97
N GLU A 21 21.70 -43.30 17.96
CA GLU A 21 22.21 -44.17 19.04
C GLU A 21 22.79 -43.34 20.20
N GLU A 22 23.38 -42.17 19.90
CA GLU A 22 24.04 -41.33 20.88
C GLU A 22 23.15 -40.16 21.35
N ARG A 23 23.19 -39.85 22.65
CA ARG A 23 22.47 -38.72 23.26
C ARG A 23 23.23 -37.40 23.22
N ALA A 24 24.50 -37.39 22.79
CA ALA A 24 25.38 -36.22 22.73
C ALA A 24 25.37 -35.40 24.05
N GLU A 25 25.33 -36.08 25.21
CA GLU A 25 25.13 -35.42 26.51
C GLU A 25 26.23 -34.41 26.85
N GLU A 26 27.45 -34.66 26.39
CA GLU A 26 28.62 -33.80 26.63
C GLU A 26 28.43 -32.42 26.01
N ILE A 27 27.79 -32.34 24.84
CA ILE A 27 27.49 -31.07 24.16
C ILE A 27 26.50 -30.25 24.99
N PHE A 28 25.42 -30.87 25.47
CA PHE A 28 24.44 -30.18 26.31
C PHE A 28 24.95 -29.86 27.72
N LYS A 29 26.00 -30.54 28.18
CA LYS A 29 26.71 -30.20 29.43
C LYS A 29 27.68 -29.02 29.23
N LYS A 30 28.32 -28.91 28.06
CA LYS A 30 29.30 -27.86 27.72
C LYS A 30 28.67 -26.50 27.41
N TYR A 31 27.53 -26.49 26.71
CA TYR A 31 26.81 -25.26 26.36
C TYR A 31 25.76 -24.90 27.43
N PRO A 32 25.41 -23.61 27.61
CA PRO A 32 24.59 -23.16 28.75
C PRO A 32 23.25 -23.88 28.81
N LYS A 33 23.06 -24.65 29.89
CA LYS A 33 21.84 -25.41 30.17
C LYS A 33 20.65 -24.45 30.23
N GLN A 34 19.60 -24.75 29.45
CA GLN A 34 18.27 -24.12 29.46
C GLN A 34 18.09 -22.78 28.72
N ALA A 35 19.12 -22.24 28.05
CA ALA A 35 18.96 -21.03 27.23
C ALA A 35 18.34 -21.30 25.84
N VAL A 36 18.43 -22.54 25.37
CA VAL A 36 18.01 -22.97 24.02
C VAL A 36 17.04 -24.14 24.15
N ARG A 37 15.93 -24.10 23.40
CA ARG A 37 15.01 -25.23 23.30
C ARG A 37 15.37 -26.11 22.10
N ILE A 38 15.30 -27.42 22.29
CA ILE A 38 15.66 -28.38 21.24
C ILE A 38 14.45 -29.21 20.85
N PHE A 39 14.08 -29.13 19.59
CA PHE A 39 13.03 -29.93 18.99
C PHE A 39 13.66 -31.00 18.11
N THR A 40 13.15 -32.22 18.20
CA THR A 40 13.66 -33.36 17.42
C THR A 40 12.53 -33.95 16.59
N PHE A 41 12.76 -34.11 15.29
CA PHE A 41 11.82 -34.65 14.32
C PHE A 41 12.35 -35.97 13.80
N SER A 42 11.61 -37.06 14.05
CA SER A 42 11.85 -38.38 13.46
C SER A 42 11.18 -38.44 12.09
N VAL A 43 11.94 -38.57 11.00
CA VAL A 43 11.41 -38.49 9.63
C VAL A 43 11.48 -39.83 8.92
N GLY A 44 10.38 -40.22 8.29
CA GLY A 44 10.26 -41.45 7.51
C GLY A 44 9.88 -42.66 8.34
N GLN A 45 9.65 -43.78 7.66
CA GLN A 45 9.45 -45.08 8.31
C GLN A 45 10.80 -45.77 8.44
N HIS A 46 11.22 -45.98 9.69
CA HIS A 46 12.49 -46.59 10.02
C HIS A 46 12.39 -47.40 11.32
N ASN A 47 13.34 -48.29 11.53
CA ASN A 47 13.44 -49.11 12.75
C ASN A 47 14.55 -48.63 13.70
N TYR A 48 15.22 -47.51 13.40
CA TYR A 48 16.23 -46.94 14.28
C TYR A 48 15.65 -46.51 15.63
N ASP A 49 16.49 -46.56 16.67
CA ASP A 49 16.08 -46.16 18.02
C ASP A 49 15.79 -44.65 18.08
N LYS A 50 14.61 -44.33 18.62
CA LYS A 50 14.11 -42.97 18.83
C LYS A 50 14.35 -42.50 20.26
N GLY A 51 14.76 -43.38 21.17
CA GLY A 51 14.97 -43.09 22.59
C GLY A 51 15.95 -41.94 22.83
N PRO A 52 17.13 -41.92 22.18
CA PRO A 52 18.11 -40.84 22.35
C PRO A 52 17.59 -39.47 21.90
N ILE A 53 16.92 -39.39 20.75
CA ILE A 53 16.37 -38.11 20.24
C ILE A 53 15.20 -37.60 21.08
N GLN A 54 14.33 -38.50 21.58
CA GLN A 54 13.28 -38.15 22.55
C GLN A 54 13.89 -37.58 23.83
N TRP A 55 14.96 -38.21 24.32
CA TRP A 55 15.68 -37.73 25.49
C TRP A 55 16.26 -36.33 25.27
N MET A 56 16.85 -36.05 24.10
CA MET A 56 17.37 -34.72 23.77
C MET A 56 16.30 -33.62 23.84
N ALA A 57 15.11 -33.88 23.29
CA ALA A 57 13.99 -32.94 23.35
C ALA A 57 13.49 -32.73 24.79
N CYS A 58 13.30 -33.82 25.55
CA CYS A 58 12.87 -33.79 26.94
C CYS A 58 13.84 -33.03 27.86
N ALA A 59 15.14 -33.30 27.73
CA ALA A 59 16.18 -32.66 28.54
C ALA A 59 16.27 -31.14 28.32
N ASN A 60 15.92 -30.67 27.11
CA ASN A 60 16.06 -29.28 26.70
C ASN A 60 14.71 -28.52 26.59
N LYS A 61 13.65 -29.00 27.24
CA LYS A 61 12.32 -28.33 27.31
C LYS A 61 11.73 -28.00 25.91
N GLY A 62 12.06 -28.81 24.90
CA GLY A 62 11.44 -28.73 23.58
C GLY A 62 10.35 -29.78 23.43
N TYR A 63 10.27 -30.39 22.25
CA TYR A 63 9.27 -31.42 21.93
C TYR A 63 9.76 -32.36 20.84
N TYR A 64 9.21 -33.57 20.83
CA TYR A 64 9.49 -34.60 19.85
C TYR A 64 8.30 -34.75 18.90
N TYR A 65 8.57 -34.81 17.60
CA TYR A 65 7.55 -35.01 16.55
C TYR A 65 7.97 -36.15 15.63
N GLU A 66 6.98 -36.85 15.07
CA GLU A 66 7.20 -37.92 14.11
C GLU A 66 6.50 -37.62 12.78
N ILE A 67 7.26 -37.67 11.69
CA ILE A 67 6.79 -37.38 10.32
C ILE A 67 6.94 -38.66 9.49
N PRO A 68 5.96 -39.57 9.54
CA PRO A 68 6.05 -40.86 8.83
C PRO A 68 5.81 -40.71 7.31
N SER A 69 5.15 -39.64 6.88
CA SER A 69 4.74 -39.44 5.49
C SER A 69 4.58 -37.96 5.15
N ILE A 70 4.46 -37.67 3.85
CA ILE A 70 4.27 -36.31 3.33
C ILE A 70 3.01 -35.65 3.91
N GLY A 71 1.92 -36.40 4.10
CA GLY A 71 0.67 -35.88 4.68
C GLY A 71 0.82 -35.40 6.12
N ALA A 72 1.80 -35.93 6.88
CA ALA A 72 2.06 -35.55 8.26
C ALA A 72 2.97 -34.31 8.39
N ILE A 73 3.61 -33.86 7.30
CA ILE A 73 4.55 -32.72 7.33
C ILE A 73 3.84 -31.44 7.79
N ARG A 74 2.69 -31.12 7.16
CA ARG A 74 1.99 -29.84 7.37
C ARG A 74 1.60 -29.60 8.82
N ILE A 75 1.15 -30.64 9.53
CA ILE A 75 0.67 -30.55 10.91
C ILE A 75 1.87 -30.46 11.86
N ASN A 76 2.79 -31.43 11.80
CA ASN A 76 3.90 -31.53 12.74
C ASN A 76 4.90 -30.37 12.66
N THR A 77 5.07 -29.77 11.48
CA THR A 77 5.98 -28.62 11.31
C THR A 77 5.41 -27.31 11.83
N GLN A 78 4.11 -27.24 12.18
CA GLN A 78 3.45 -26.05 12.73
C GLN A 78 3.24 -26.15 14.25
N GLU A 79 3.11 -27.36 14.80
CA GLU A 79 2.77 -27.61 16.21
C GLU A 79 3.81 -27.11 17.22
N TYR A 80 5.06 -26.83 16.82
CA TYR A 80 6.08 -26.31 17.73
C TYR A 80 5.66 -24.95 18.36
N LEU A 81 4.77 -24.20 17.70
CA LEU A 81 4.22 -22.95 18.22
C LEU A 81 3.46 -23.12 19.53
N ASP A 82 2.81 -24.27 19.76
CA ASP A 82 2.13 -24.57 21.02
C ASP A 82 3.10 -24.61 22.20
N VAL A 83 4.33 -25.07 21.96
CA VAL A 83 5.40 -25.16 22.97
C VAL A 83 6.01 -23.78 23.24
N LEU A 84 6.12 -22.96 22.19
CA LEU A 84 6.60 -21.57 22.28
C LEU A 84 5.56 -20.63 22.89
N GLY A 85 4.27 -20.93 22.77
CA GLY A 85 3.17 -20.15 23.36
C GLY A 85 3.03 -20.30 24.87
N ARG A 86 3.58 -21.35 25.49
CA ARG A 86 3.38 -21.62 26.94
C ARG A 86 3.81 -20.48 27.88
N PRO A 87 5.00 -19.84 27.70
CA PRO A 87 5.38 -18.69 28.51
C PRO A 87 4.45 -17.48 28.30
N MET A 88 3.94 -17.30 27.07
CA MET A 88 2.98 -16.24 26.74
C MET A 88 1.66 -16.42 27.48
N VAL A 89 1.12 -17.64 27.54
CA VAL A 89 -0.09 -17.96 28.31
C VAL A 89 0.10 -17.66 29.81
N LYS A 90 1.28 -17.99 30.36
CA LYS A 90 1.61 -17.72 31.78
C LYS A 90 1.72 -16.23 32.11
N ALA A 91 2.08 -15.39 31.14
CA ALA A 91 2.13 -13.93 31.32
C ALA A 91 0.73 -13.28 31.35
N GLU A 92 -0.32 -14.04 31.03
CA GLU A 92 -1.73 -13.66 31.08
C GLU A 92 -2.01 -12.28 30.49
N ARG A 93 -2.42 -11.29 31.31
CA ARG A 93 -2.79 -9.95 30.83
C ARG A 93 -1.64 -9.22 30.14
N LYS A 94 -0.40 -9.44 30.55
CA LYS A 94 0.76 -8.76 29.95
C LYS A 94 1.04 -9.23 28.52
N ALA A 95 0.65 -10.45 28.18
CA ALA A 95 0.82 -11.02 26.84
C ALA A 95 -0.32 -10.67 25.87
N LYS A 96 -1.42 -10.09 26.37
CA LYS A 96 -2.53 -9.65 25.53
C LYS A 96 -2.27 -8.27 24.96
N GLN A 97 -1.40 -8.22 23.96
CA GLN A 97 -1.12 -7.03 23.18
C GLN A 97 -1.60 -7.29 21.75
N VAL A 98 -2.23 -6.28 21.15
CA VAL A 98 -2.60 -6.35 19.73
C VAL A 98 -1.32 -6.28 18.92
N GLN A 99 -1.17 -7.17 17.95
CA GLN A 99 -0.06 -7.20 17.01
C GLN A 99 -0.62 -7.13 15.60
N TRP A 100 -0.02 -6.30 14.75
CA TRP A 100 -0.42 -6.14 13.36
C TRP A 100 0.49 -6.97 12.46
N THR A 101 -0.10 -7.65 11.48
CA THR A 101 0.67 -8.39 10.47
C THR A 101 1.28 -7.44 9.44
N ASN A 102 2.22 -7.95 8.65
CA ASN A 102 2.61 -7.31 7.39
C ASN A 102 1.43 -7.28 6.42
N VAL A 103 1.55 -6.49 5.36
CA VAL A 103 0.57 -6.45 4.27
C VAL A 103 0.54 -7.81 3.56
N TYR A 104 -0.66 -8.34 3.32
CA TYR A 104 -0.84 -9.56 2.53
C TYR A 104 -2.14 -9.51 1.74
N LEU A 105 -2.30 -10.41 0.78
CA LEU A 105 -3.52 -10.53 -0.02
C LEU A 105 -4.56 -11.36 0.75
N ASP A 106 -5.74 -10.78 0.96
CA ASP A 106 -6.83 -11.45 1.66
C ASP A 106 -7.30 -12.73 0.95
N ALA A 107 -7.70 -13.73 1.75
CA ALA A 107 -8.18 -15.03 1.30
C ALA A 107 -9.55 -14.97 0.63
N LEU A 108 -10.36 -13.98 0.99
CA LEU A 108 -11.68 -13.75 0.41
C LEU A 108 -11.63 -12.69 -0.70
N GLU A 109 -10.43 -12.41 -1.23
CA GLU A 109 -10.19 -11.48 -2.34
C GLU A 109 -10.61 -10.03 -2.05
N LEU A 110 -10.61 -9.58 -0.78
CA LEU A 110 -10.80 -8.17 -0.43
C LEU A 110 -9.69 -7.25 -0.93
N GLY A 111 -8.54 -7.81 -1.33
CA GLY A 111 -7.36 -7.07 -1.75
C GLY A 111 -6.25 -7.11 -0.70
N LEU A 112 -5.46 -6.04 -0.63
CA LEU A 112 -4.36 -5.95 0.33
C LEU A 112 -4.89 -5.53 1.71
N VAL A 113 -4.57 -6.31 2.73
CA VAL A 113 -5.05 -6.11 4.11
C VAL A 113 -3.92 -6.24 5.13
N ILE A 114 -4.17 -5.71 6.33
CA ILE A 114 -3.42 -6.03 7.54
C ILE A 114 -4.37 -6.57 8.61
N THR A 115 -3.85 -7.46 9.46
CA THR A 115 -4.68 -8.11 10.50
C THR A 115 -4.18 -7.77 11.88
N GLY A 116 -5.07 -7.24 12.71
CA GLY A 116 -4.86 -7.08 14.14
C GLY A 116 -5.15 -8.40 14.85
N THR A 117 -4.16 -8.98 15.52
CA THR A 117 -4.28 -10.29 16.18
C THR A 117 -4.24 -10.18 17.70
N LEU A 118 -4.97 -11.06 18.38
CA LEU A 118 -4.97 -11.19 19.84
C LEU A 118 -5.13 -12.65 20.29
N PRO A 119 -4.24 -13.19 21.14
CA PRO A 119 -4.34 -14.57 21.60
C PRO A 119 -5.44 -14.77 22.65
N VAL A 120 -6.17 -15.88 22.53
CA VAL A 120 -7.20 -16.31 23.47
C VAL A 120 -6.66 -17.45 24.32
N PHE A 121 -6.68 -17.28 25.64
CA PHE A 121 -6.14 -18.25 26.58
C PHE A 121 -7.24 -19.10 27.21
N ASN A 122 -6.95 -20.38 27.42
CA ASN A 122 -7.85 -21.26 28.15
C ASN A 122 -7.75 -20.97 29.66
N LYS A 123 -8.82 -20.45 30.26
CA LYS A 123 -8.89 -20.11 31.69
C LYS A 123 -9.70 -21.09 32.53
N THR A 124 -10.00 -22.29 32.04
CA THR A 124 -10.75 -23.26 32.84
C THR A 124 -9.99 -23.60 34.11
N ASN A 125 -10.56 -23.23 35.24
CA ASN A 125 -9.99 -23.44 36.56
C ASN A 125 -10.23 -24.89 36.98
N THR A 126 -9.38 -25.80 36.52
CA THR A 126 -9.37 -27.18 37.03
C THR A 126 -8.68 -27.15 38.38
N GLY A 127 -9.46 -27.28 39.46
CA GLY A 127 -8.95 -27.18 40.84
C GLY A 127 -7.67 -27.98 41.08
N SER A 128 -6.76 -27.37 41.86
CA SER A 128 -5.49 -27.79 42.52
C SER A 128 -4.67 -29.03 42.10
N LYS A 129 -5.06 -29.85 41.12
CA LYS A 129 -4.43 -31.14 40.81
C LYS A 129 -4.31 -31.48 39.31
N LYS A 130 -4.76 -30.62 38.39
CA LYS A 130 -4.49 -30.80 36.95
C LYS A 130 -3.56 -29.71 36.45
N SER A 131 -2.55 -30.14 35.68
CA SER A 131 -1.58 -29.29 34.98
C SER A 131 -2.31 -28.08 34.39
N GLN A 132 -1.92 -26.87 34.78
CA GLN A 132 -2.48 -25.64 34.23
C GLN A 132 -2.53 -25.73 32.70
N ASN A 133 -3.69 -25.46 32.10
CA ASN A 133 -3.85 -25.43 30.64
C ASN A 133 -2.98 -24.31 30.06
N GLN A 134 -1.75 -24.65 29.68
CA GLN A 134 -0.71 -23.71 29.20
C GLN A 134 -0.75 -23.47 27.70
N LEU A 135 -1.86 -23.83 27.04
CA LEU A 135 -2.06 -23.65 25.61
C LEU A 135 -3.06 -22.52 25.33
N ILE A 136 -2.91 -21.92 24.15
CA ILE A 136 -3.90 -21.00 23.62
C ILE A 136 -5.11 -21.79 23.12
N LEU A 137 -6.31 -21.21 23.20
CA LEU A 137 -7.50 -21.74 22.51
C LEU A 137 -7.43 -21.44 21.02
N GLY A 138 -6.80 -20.32 20.66
CA GLY A 138 -6.67 -19.82 19.31
C GLY A 138 -6.28 -18.35 19.31
N VAL A 139 -6.33 -17.73 18.13
CA VAL A 139 -6.06 -16.31 17.92
C VAL A 139 -7.30 -15.68 17.31
N MET A 140 -7.75 -14.56 17.88
CA MET A 140 -8.76 -13.71 17.27
C MET A 140 -8.08 -12.69 16.38
N ALA A 141 -8.72 -12.38 15.26
CA ALA A 141 -8.19 -11.53 14.21
C ALA A 141 -9.27 -10.57 13.70
N ILE A 142 -8.87 -9.37 13.31
CA ILE A 142 -9.70 -8.42 12.56
C ILE A 142 -8.87 -7.82 11.44
N ASP A 143 -9.44 -7.78 10.24
CA ASP A 143 -8.77 -7.25 9.06
C ASP A 143 -9.10 -5.78 8.85
N VAL A 144 -8.11 -5.03 8.38
CA VAL A 144 -8.24 -3.64 7.95
C VAL A 144 -7.75 -3.57 6.52
N SER A 145 -8.61 -3.09 5.61
CA SER A 145 -8.23 -2.89 4.22
C SER A 145 -7.28 -1.71 4.08
N LEU A 146 -6.29 -1.85 3.20
CA LEU A 146 -5.44 -0.73 2.81
C LEU A 146 -6.23 0.40 2.13
N GLU A 147 -7.38 0.12 1.55
CA GLU A 147 -8.27 1.15 1.01
C GLU A 147 -8.87 2.02 2.12
N ASP A 148 -9.24 1.42 3.26
CA ASP A 148 -9.74 2.17 4.42
C ASP A 148 -8.65 3.10 4.98
N ILE A 149 -7.40 2.62 5.02
CA ILE A 149 -6.25 3.44 5.44
C ILE A 149 -6.00 4.57 4.43
N LYS A 150 -6.09 4.29 3.13
CA LYS A 150 -5.94 5.31 2.06
C LYS A 150 -7.00 6.41 2.18
N ASN A 151 -8.22 6.08 2.58
CA ASN A 151 -9.29 7.05 2.80
C ASN A 151 -9.00 8.01 3.96
N LEU A 152 -8.18 7.60 4.94
CA LEU A 152 -7.71 8.47 6.03
C LEU A 152 -6.55 9.40 5.61
N THR A 153 -5.94 9.14 4.45
CA THR A 153 -4.80 9.90 3.91
C THR A 153 -5.17 10.62 2.61
N PRO A 154 -5.98 11.68 2.65
CA PRO A 154 -6.47 12.35 1.43
C PRO A 154 -5.32 13.01 0.68
N ARG A 155 -5.20 12.75 -0.63
CA ARG A 155 -4.12 13.26 -1.49
C ARG A 155 -4.48 14.48 -2.35
N PHE A 156 -5.77 14.78 -2.52
CA PHE A 156 -6.24 15.81 -3.46
C PHE A 156 -5.95 17.25 -3.03
N THR A 157 -5.42 17.48 -1.83
CA THR A 157 -5.12 18.83 -1.33
C THR A 157 -3.69 19.27 -1.62
N PHE A 158 -2.75 18.37 -1.90
CA PHE A 158 -1.33 18.74 -2.07
C PHE A 158 -0.75 18.35 -3.43
N GLY A 159 -1.60 18.04 -4.40
CA GLY A 159 -1.22 17.79 -5.79
C GLY A 159 -0.72 16.37 -6.07
N PRO A 160 -0.45 16.05 -7.35
CA PRO A 160 -0.15 14.69 -7.82
C PRO A 160 1.24 14.18 -7.42
N ASN A 161 2.16 15.11 -7.13
CA ASN A 161 3.54 14.80 -6.77
C ASN A 161 3.70 14.60 -5.27
N GLY A 162 2.77 15.06 -4.43
CA GLY A 162 2.78 14.77 -3.01
C GLY A 162 2.16 13.40 -2.72
N TYR A 163 2.66 12.71 -1.71
CA TYR A 163 2.10 11.42 -1.28
C TYR A 163 2.43 11.11 0.17
N TYR A 164 1.58 10.29 0.79
CA TYR A 164 1.88 9.65 2.07
C TYR A 164 2.59 8.33 1.85
N PHE A 165 3.50 8.00 2.75
CA PHE A 165 3.95 6.63 2.92
C PHE A 165 4.03 6.27 4.40
N ALA A 166 3.85 5.00 4.71
CA ALA A 166 3.93 4.48 6.07
C ALA A 166 4.87 3.27 6.08
N ILE A 167 5.67 3.15 7.14
CA ILE A 167 6.58 2.01 7.32
C ILE A 167 6.34 1.31 8.65
N ASP A 168 6.63 0.02 8.67
CA ASP A 168 6.70 -0.79 9.89
C ASP A 168 8.07 -0.66 10.58
N PRO A 169 8.26 -1.24 11.78
CA PRO A 169 9.55 -1.26 12.47
C PRO A 169 10.67 -2.05 11.75
N ASN A 170 10.33 -2.85 10.75
CA ASN A 170 11.30 -3.57 9.93
C ASN A 170 11.73 -2.74 8.70
N GLY A 171 10.97 -1.68 8.38
CA GLY A 171 11.13 -0.80 7.22
C GLY A 171 10.31 -1.19 6.00
N TYR A 172 9.42 -2.19 6.12
CA TYR A 172 8.48 -2.54 5.07
C TYR A 172 7.40 -1.47 4.94
N VAL A 173 7.04 -1.14 3.70
CA VAL A 173 6.01 -0.13 3.43
C VAL A 173 4.62 -0.72 3.65
N LEU A 174 3.86 -0.06 4.51
CA LEU A 174 2.43 -0.30 4.68
C LEU A 174 1.63 0.44 3.61
N LEU A 175 1.97 1.71 3.38
CA LEU A 175 1.32 2.59 2.40
C LEU A 175 2.40 3.17 1.50
N HIS A 176 2.27 3.05 0.19
CA HIS A 176 3.15 3.72 -0.78
C HIS A 176 2.50 3.72 -2.18
N PRO A 177 2.67 4.76 -3.02
CA PRO A 177 2.14 4.76 -4.40
C PRO A 177 2.65 3.59 -5.26
N ASN A 178 3.90 3.19 -5.07
CA ASN A 178 4.53 2.07 -5.80
C ASN A 178 4.21 0.68 -5.19
N LEU A 179 3.41 0.61 -4.11
CA LEU A 179 2.99 -0.68 -3.56
C LEU A 179 1.88 -1.26 -4.44
N GLN A 180 2.24 -2.20 -5.32
CA GLN A 180 1.31 -2.84 -6.24
C GLN A 180 1.02 -4.30 -5.85
N PRO A 181 -0.21 -4.80 -6.08
CA PRO A 181 -0.59 -6.18 -5.77
C PRO A 181 -0.08 -7.22 -6.78
N LEU A 182 0.46 -6.79 -7.94
CA LEU A 182 0.68 -7.63 -9.13
C LEU A 182 1.69 -8.77 -8.94
N THR A 183 2.56 -8.71 -7.93
CA THR A 183 3.54 -9.76 -7.60
C THR A 183 3.16 -10.60 -6.39
N ALA A 184 2.04 -10.32 -5.72
CA ALA A 184 1.65 -10.98 -4.48
C ALA A 184 1.06 -12.38 -4.74
N LYS A 185 1.71 -13.42 -4.20
CA LYS A 185 1.10 -14.74 -4.06
C LYS A 185 0.31 -14.78 -2.76
N PHE A 186 -0.86 -15.42 -2.78
CA PHE A 186 -1.73 -15.55 -1.60
C PHE A 186 -1.01 -16.06 -0.33
N HIS A 187 0.00 -16.91 -0.47
CA HIS A 187 0.71 -17.52 0.67
C HIS A 187 1.90 -16.70 1.19
N GLU A 188 2.30 -15.62 0.51
CA GLU A 188 3.49 -14.84 0.85
C GLU A 188 3.09 -13.39 1.17
N PRO A 189 3.56 -12.83 2.30
CA PRO A 189 3.28 -11.44 2.62
C PRO A 189 3.99 -10.51 1.63
N VAL A 190 3.34 -9.40 1.31
CA VAL A 190 3.88 -8.34 0.46
C VAL A 190 4.82 -7.48 1.33
N THR A 191 6.11 -7.78 1.24
CA THR A 191 7.16 -7.17 2.07
C THR A 191 8.09 -6.32 1.21
N LEU A 192 7.55 -5.25 0.64
CA LEU A 192 8.33 -4.26 -0.10
C LEU A 192 9.02 -3.31 0.89
N ASP A 193 10.34 -3.16 0.83
CA ASP A 193 11.06 -2.16 1.63
C ASP A 193 10.89 -0.76 1.01
N PHE A 194 10.94 0.28 1.84
CA PHE A 194 10.98 1.67 1.40
C PHE A 194 12.14 1.96 0.43
N LEU A 195 13.33 1.37 0.69
CA LEU A 195 14.49 1.56 -0.17
C LEU A 195 14.39 0.83 -1.52
N ASP A 196 13.47 -0.13 -1.64
CA ASP A 196 13.16 -0.80 -2.92
C ASP A 196 12.00 -0.09 -3.64
N ALA A 197 11.08 0.51 -2.87
CA ALA A 197 9.94 1.24 -3.40
C ALA A 197 10.33 2.56 -4.07
N GLU A 198 11.43 3.18 -3.65
CA GLU A 198 11.99 4.39 -4.22
C GLU A 198 13.48 4.22 -4.56
N LEU A 199 14.02 5.09 -5.42
CA LEU A 199 15.45 5.12 -5.67
C LEU A 199 16.22 5.42 -4.37
N GLU A 200 17.14 4.53 -4.01
CA GLU A 200 17.94 4.60 -2.79
C GLU A 200 18.84 5.85 -2.77
N ASN A 201 18.96 6.45 -1.59
CA ASN A 201 19.82 7.60 -1.31
C ASN A 201 20.29 7.51 0.15
N GLU A 202 21.53 7.89 0.43
CA GLU A 202 22.10 7.91 1.80
C GLU A 202 21.20 8.66 2.80
N ILE A 203 20.59 9.77 2.38
CA ILE A 203 19.68 10.54 3.25
C ILE A 203 18.35 9.78 3.47
N LYS A 204 17.86 9.05 2.46
CA LYS A 204 16.66 8.21 2.62
C LYS A 204 16.90 7.05 3.58
N VAL A 205 18.10 6.47 3.59
CA VAL A 205 18.49 5.47 4.59
C VAL A 205 18.45 6.07 6.01
N GLU A 206 18.90 7.31 6.17
CA GLU A 206 18.83 8.01 7.46
C GLU A 206 17.38 8.31 7.87
N ILE A 207 16.53 8.76 6.94
CA ILE A 207 15.09 8.98 7.16
C ILE A 207 14.42 7.68 7.60
N ARG A 208 14.63 6.59 6.85
CA ARG A 208 14.11 5.25 7.18
C ARG A 208 14.52 4.84 8.59
N LYS A 209 15.79 4.99 8.95
CA LYS A 209 16.28 4.67 10.29
C LYS A 209 15.61 5.51 11.37
N LYS A 210 15.51 6.83 11.17
CA LYS A 210 14.85 7.74 12.14
C LYS A 210 13.37 7.39 12.34
N MET A 211 12.67 7.01 11.27
CA MET A 211 11.28 6.59 11.32
C MET A 211 11.11 5.24 12.04
N ILE A 212 11.98 4.26 11.79
CA ILE A 212 12.00 2.97 12.52
C ILE A 212 12.26 3.19 14.01
N ASP A 213 13.18 4.10 14.35
CA ASP A 213 13.48 4.48 15.73
C ASP A 213 12.35 5.30 16.39
N GLY A 214 11.26 5.61 15.67
CA GLY A 214 10.10 6.33 16.18
C GLY A 214 10.31 7.83 16.38
N ASN A 215 11.30 8.42 15.72
CA ASN A 215 11.58 9.86 15.81
C ASN A 215 10.70 10.67 14.86
N THR A 216 10.43 11.92 15.23
CA THR A 216 9.79 12.91 14.35
C THR A 216 10.87 13.75 13.67
N GLY A 217 10.71 14.07 12.40
CA GLY A 217 11.67 14.89 11.67
C GLY A 217 11.15 15.41 10.34
N SER A 218 11.92 16.34 9.76
CA SER A 218 11.72 16.83 8.41
C SER A 218 13.05 17.00 7.72
N HIS A 219 13.14 16.58 6.46
CA HIS A 219 14.35 16.67 5.63
C HIS A 219 13.95 17.08 4.22
N THR A 220 14.60 18.11 3.70
CA THR A 220 14.48 18.51 2.30
C THR A 220 15.68 17.99 1.53
N ILE A 221 15.43 17.14 0.54
CA ILE A 221 16.46 16.50 -0.27
C ILE A 221 16.22 16.75 -1.75
N SER A 222 17.31 16.85 -2.53
CA SER A 222 17.23 16.69 -3.98
C SER A 222 17.34 15.20 -4.30
N THR A 223 16.30 14.63 -4.88
CA THR A 223 16.23 13.20 -5.20
C THR A 223 15.81 12.99 -6.65
N LEU A 224 16.25 11.87 -7.20
CA LEU A 224 15.75 11.34 -8.46
C LEU A 224 14.39 10.69 -8.22
N VAL A 225 13.40 11.05 -9.02
CA VAL A 225 12.04 10.52 -8.99
C VAL A 225 11.82 9.72 -10.27
N LYS A 226 11.51 8.42 -10.13
CA LYS A 226 11.14 7.55 -11.24
C LYS A 226 9.76 7.97 -11.77
N SER A 227 9.61 8.08 -13.08
CA SER A 227 8.32 8.40 -13.69
C SER A 227 7.33 7.24 -13.59
N GLN A 228 6.03 7.55 -13.67
CA GLN A 228 4.95 6.56 -13.55
C GLN A 228 5.02 5.45 -14.62
N ASP A 229 5.46 5.82 -15.83
CA ASP A 229 5.64 4.92 -16.97
C ASP A 229 7.01 4.23 -16.98
N GLU A 230 7.82 4.43 -15.93
CA GLU A 230 9.13 3.82 -15.71
C GLU A 230 10.21 4.13 -16.78
N ARG A 231 9.95 5.10 -17.66
CA ARG A 231 10.86 5.48 -18.76
C ARG A 231 11.78 6.64 -18.44
N TYR A 232 11.42 7.47 -17.47
CA TYR A 232 12.14 8.71 -17.17
C TYR A 232 12.52 8.77 -15.69
N ILE A 233 13.55 9.57 -15.42
CA ILE A 233 14.00 9.92 -14.09
C ILE A 233 14.18 11.43 -14.08
N ASP A 234 13.41 12.12 -13.24
CA ASP A 234 13.49 13.57 -13.10
C ASP A 234 14.11 13.92 -11.73
N ALA A 235 15.02 14.89 -11.70
CA ALA A 235 15.63 15.37 -10.47
C ALA A 235 14.72 16.43 -9.85
N SER A 236 14.19 16.19 -8.66
CA SER A 236 13.25 17.08 -7.99
C SER A 236 13.60 17.26 -6.51
N GLN A 237 13.33 18.45 -5.98
CA GLN A 237 13.51 18.75 -4.57
C GLN A 237 12.25 18.39 -3.79
N ARG A 238 12.39 17.42 -2.87
CA ARG A 238 11.29 16.88 -2.08
C ARG A 238 11.56 17.08 -0.59
N THR A 239 10.52 17.48 0.12
CA THR A 239 10.53 17.62 1.58
C THR A 239 9.79 16.44 2.18
N TYR A 240 10.54 15.59 2.89
CA TYR A 240 10.03 14.43 3.63
C TYR A 240 9.78 14.85 5.07
N THR A 241 8.54 14.75 5.54
CA THR A 241 8.18 15.02 6.94
C THR A 241 7.56 13.77 7.53
N PHE A 242 8.06 13.30 8.68
CA PHE A 242 7.65 12.02 9.26
C PHE A 242 7.44 12.11 10.76
N ALA A 243 6.55 11.25 11.27
CA ALA A 243 6.22 11.13 12.68
C ALA A 243 5.74 9.69 13.01
N PRO A 244 5.88 9.23 14.27
CA PRO A 244 5.30 7.96 14.70
C PRO A 244 3.78 8.05 14.83
N VAL A 245 3.08 6.98 14.48
CA VAL A 245 1.63 6.85 14.68
C VAL A 245 1.39 6.47 16.15
N LYS A 246 0.65 7.31 16.88
CA LYS A 246 0.42 7.08 18.31
C LYS A 246 -0.40 5.80 18.53
N GLY A 247 0.13 4.89 19.36
CA GLY A 247 -0.56 3.66 19.74
C GLY A 247 -0.26 2.45 18.85
N THR A 248 0.60 2.60 17.84
CA THR A 248 1.12 1.51 17.02
C THR A 248 2.64 1.67 16.85
N ASP A 249 3.29 0.66 16.25
CA ASP A 249 4.71 0.70 15.94
C ASP A 249 4.99 1.26 14.53
N TYR A 250 3.96 1.77 13.84
CA TYR A 250 4.10 2.34 12.50
C TYR A 250 4.58 3.79 12.56
N SER A 251 5.33 4.21 11.55
CA SER A 251 5.64 5.62 11.30
C SER A 251 5.04 6.06 9.97
N LEU A 252 4.41 7.24 9.97
CA LEU A 252 3.82 7.87 8.80
C LEU A 252 4.69 9.03 8.35
N ALA A 253 4.85 9.16 7.04
CA ALA A 253 5.53 10.25 6.39
C ALA A 253 4.67 10.86 5.28
N LEU A 254 4.91 12.13 5.03
CA LEU A 254 4.35 12.92 3.95
C LEU A 254 5.51 13.51 3.14
N VAL A 255 5.47 13.27 1.83
CA VAL A 255 6.42 13.82 0.86
C VAL A 255 5.73 14.92 0.09
N LEU A 256 6.31 16.12 0.10
CA LEU A 256 5.80 17.26 -0.66
C LEU A 256 6.91 17.88 -1.51
N PRO A 257 6.64 18.23 -2.78
CA PRO A 257 7.49 19.16 -3.52
C PRO A 257 7.26 20.60 -3.00
N ASN A 258 8.27 21.47 -3.17
CA ASN A 258 8.21 22.84 -2.65
C ASN A 258 7.05 23.68 -3.23
N HIS A 259 6.61 23.39 -4.46
CA HIS A 259 5.49 24.11 -5.10
C HIS A 259 4.11 23.71 -4.54
N SER A 260 4.00 22.57 -3.84
CA SER A 260 2.73 22.05 -3.31
C SER A 260 2.41 22.51 -1.87
N LEU A 261 3.13 23.48 -1.33
CA LEU A 261 2.88 24.00 0.02
C LEU A 261 1.55 24.77 0.15
N HIS A 262 0.98 25.18 -0.97
CA HIS A 262 -0.28 25.91 -1.05
C HIS A 262 -1.24 25.18 -1.96
N TYR A 263 -2.53 25.27 -1.66
CA TYR A 263 -3.57 24.65 -2.47
C TYR A 263 -4.77 25.58 -2.64
N ILE A 264 -5.52 25.36 -3.70
CA ILE A 264 -6.69 26.16 -4.01
C ILE A 264 -7.92 25.48 -3.41
N ARG A 265 -8.59 26.20 -2.50
CA ARG A 265 -9.90 25.82 -1.97
C ARG A 265 -10.97 26.60 -2.72
N SER A 266 -11.87 25.90 -3.40
CA SER A 266 -12.99 26.52 -4.13
C SER A 266 -14.04 27.02 -3.14
N ASN A 267 -14.46 28.28 -3.27
CA ASN A 267 -15.54 28.90 -2.48
C ASN A 267 -16.71 29.32 -3.37
N ILE A 268 -17.04 28.51 -4.38
CA ILE A 268 -18.20 28.76 -5.25
C ILE A 268 -19.46 28.42 -4.45
N ALA A 269 -20.11 29.43 -3.90
CA ALA A 269 -21.38 29.29 -3.18
C ALA A 269 -22.61 29.59 -4.06
N ASP A 270 -22.43 30.31 -5.17
CA ASP A 270 -23.52 30.76 -6.04
C ASP A 270 -23.98 29.67 -7.01
N THR A 271 -25.27 29.31 -6.94
CA THR A 271 -25.89 28.26 -7.75
C THR A 271 -25.88 28.57 -9.23
N ILE A 272 -25.96 29.85 -9.62
CA ILE A 272 -25.91 30.26 -11.02
C ILE A 272 -24.54 29.96 -11.62
N THR A 273 -23.48 30.28 -10.86
CA THR A 273 -22.10 30.06 -11.28
C THR A 273 -21.79 28.55 -11.35
N GLN A 274 -22.26 27.76 -10.39
CA GLN A 274 -22.13 26.30 -10.41
C GLN A 274 -22.82 25.68 -11.65
N ALA A 275 -24.06 26.08 -11.93
CA ALA A 275 -24.82 25.59 -13.08
C ALA A 275 -24.15 25.93 -14.42
N LYS A 276 -23.65 27.16 -14.56
CA LYS A 276 -22.93 27.60 -15.76
C LYS A 276 -21.66 26.79 -16.01
N PHE A 277 -20.93 26.41 -14.96
CA PHE A 277 -19.73 25.60 -15.11
C PHE A 277 -20.06 24.13 -15.39
N SER A 278 -21.12 23.60 -14.77
CA SER A 278 -21.63 22.24 -15.05
C SER A 278 -22.02 22.07 -16.52
N GLU A 279 -22.71 23.06 -17.10
CA GLU A 279 -23.10 23.05 -18.52
C GLU A 279 -21.91 22.88 -19.48
N SER A 280 -20.72 23.34 -19.09
CA SER A 280 -19.51 23.21 -19.91
C SER A 280 -18.92 21.79 -19.96
N LEU A 281 -19.41 20.89 -19.09
CA LEU A 281 -18.99 19.48 -19.00
C LEU A 281 -19.91 18.55 -19.80
N MET A 282 -21.01 19.05 -20.36
CA MET A 282 -21.98 18.23 -21.08
C MET A 282 -21.41 17.69 -22.41
N ALA A 283 -21.67 16.41 -22.69
CA ALA A 283 -21.09 15.70 -23.84
C ALA A 283 -21.56 16.22 -25.20
N ASP A 284 -22.79 16.75 -25.26
CA ASP A 284 -23.36 17.40 -26.45
C ASP A 284 -22.63 18.71 -26.82
N LYS A 285 -21.99 19.36 -25.84
CA LYS A 285 -21.25 20.62 -26.05
C LYS A 285 -19.76 20.45 -26.32
N PHE A 286 -19.29 19.22 -26.57
CA PHE A 286 -17.87 18.97 -26.90
C PHE A 286 -17.40 19.68 -28.18
N ASP A 287 -18.31 20.01 -29.09
CA ASP A 287 -17.97 20.79 -30.29
C ASP A 287 -17.68 22.27 -29.97
N GLU A 288 -18.21 22.80 -28.86
CA GLU A 288 -17.90 24.15 -28.37
C GLU A 288 -16.71 24.15 -27.40
N TYR A 289 -16.66 23.16 -26.51
CA TYR A 289 -15.76 23.15 -25.34
C TYR A 289 -14.63 22.12 -25.41
N GLY A 290 -14.50 21.38 -26.52
CA GLY A 290 -13.53 20.30 -26.66
C GLY A 290 -14.00 19.00 -26.02
N TYR A 291 -13.35 17.89 -26.38
CA TYR A 291 -13.62 16.60 -25.79
C TYR A 291 -13.14 16.60 -24.33
N THR A 292 -14.06 16.37 -23.38
CA THR A 292 -13.77 16.51 -21.95
C THR A 292 -13.73 15.14 -21.28
N PHE A 293 -12.67 14.90 -20.51
CA PHE A 293 -12.50 13.78 -19.61
C PHE A 293 -12.60 14.26 -18.17
N ILE A 294 -13.20 13.43 -17.32
CA ILE A 294 -13.28 13.61 -15.87
C ILE A 294 -12.46 12.50 -15.19
N ALA A 295 -11.78 12.84 -14.11
CA ALA A 295 -11.04 11.89 -13.30
C ALA A 295 -12.01 11.00 -12.50
N PRO A 296 -11.86 9.67 -12.49
CA PRO A 296 -12.75 8.74 -11.77
C PRO A 296 -12.50 8.78 -10.25
N ARG A 297 -12.89 9.89 -9.60
CA ARG A 297 -12.79 10.10 -8.16
C ARG A 297 -14.13 9.83 -7.47
N VAL A 298 -14.09 9.56 -6.18
CA VAL A 298 -15.31 9.43 -5.35
C VAL A 298 -15.82 10.84 -5.02
N TYR A 299 -16.58 11.43 -5.95
CA TYR A 299 -17.19 12.76 -5.77
C TYR A 299 -18.36 12.73 -4.77
N CYS A 300 -19.20 11.71 -4.88
CA CYS A 300 -20.34 11.46 -4.00
C CYS A 300 -20.40 9.96 -3.69
N THR A 301 -20.89 9.58 -2.52
CA THR A 301 -20.93 8.16 -2.10
C THR A 301 -21.80 7.27 -2.97
N ASP A 302 -22.85 7.86 -3.56
CA ASP A 302 -23.81 7.14 -4.42
C ASP A 302 -23.30 6.96 -5.86
N LEU A 303 -22.37 7.81 -6.29
CA LEU A 303 -21.78 7.79 -7.62
C LEU A 303 -20.49 6.98 -7.58
N LYS A 304 -20.57 5.72 -8.01
CA LYS A 304 -19.40 4.84 -8.03
C LYS A 304 -18.49 5.18 -9.21
N PRO A 305 -17.17 5.34 -9.00
CA PRO A 305 -16.23 5.45 -10.11
C PRO A 305 -16.25 4.17 -10.96
N PRO A 306 -15.91 4.26 -12.25
CA PRO A 306 -15.82 3.09 -13.10
C PRO A 306 -14.80 2.07 -12.55
N ASP A 307 -15.19 0.80 -12.45
CA ASP A 307 -14.30 -0.30 -12.09
C ASP A 307 -13.14 -0.35 -13.11
N LYS A 308 -11.88 -0.21 -12.66
CA LYS A 308 -10.70 -0.32 -13.55
C LYS A 308 -10.66 -1.61 -14.38
N ASN A 309 -11.33 -2.68 -13.91
CA ASN A 309 -11.36 -4.00 -14.55
C ASN A 309 -12.53 -4.18 -15.54
N LYS A 310 -13.50 -3.28 -15.55
CA LYS A 310 -14.60 -3.28 -16.53
C LYS A 310 -14.35 -2.06 -17.38
N ASN A 311 -14.01 -2.22 -18.66
CA ASN A 311 -13.80 -1.17 -19.67
C ASN A 311 -15.02 -0.22 -19.81
N LYS A 312 -15.36 0.51 -18.75
CA LYS A 312 -16.39 1.54 -18.74
C LYS A 312 -15.77 2.78 -19.35
N ASN A 313 -16.50 3.32 -20.32
CA ASN A 313 -16.05 4.47 -21.08
C ASN A 313 -16.15 5.72 -20.19
N ASN A 314 -15.10 6.55 -20.11
CA ASN A 314 -15.12 7.73 -19.25
C ASN A 314 -16.27 8.71 -19.60
N THR A 315 -16.71 8.71 -20.86
CA THR A 315 -17.88 9.47 -21.29
C THR A 315 -19.16 9.04 -20.56
N GLU A 316 -19.33 7.76 -20.26
CA GLU A 316 -20.49 7.25 -19.51
C GLU A 316 -20.47 7.80 -18.08
N PHE A 317 -19.31 7.73 -17.41
CA PHE A 317 -19.14 8.28 -16.07
C PHE A 317 -19.34 9.81 -16.02
N LEU A 318 -18.91 10.54 -17.04
CA LEU A 318 -19.15 11.97 -17.15
C LEU A 318 -20.65 12.31 -17.28
N VAL A 319 -21.40 11.53 -18.07
CA VAL A 319 -22.85 11.69 -18.22
C VAL A 319 -23.54 11.38 -16.90
N GLU A 320 -23.20 10.27 -16.24
CA GLU A 320 -23.72 9.91 -14.91
C GLU A 320 -23.42 11.02 -13.87
N PHE A 321 -22.22 11.59 -13.90
CA PHE A 321 -21.84 12.70 -13.02
C PHE A 321 -22.69 13.95 -13.27
N ASN A 322 -22.85 14.37 -14.54
CA ASN A 322 -23.64 15.55 -14.88
C ASN A 322 -25.13 15.36 -14.50
N ASP A 323 -25.71 14.19 -14.82
CA ASP A 323 -27.09 13.86 -14.45
C ASP A 323 -27.27 13.85 -12.92
N TYR A 324 -26.26 13.38 -12.18
CA TYR A 324 -26.28 13.40 -10.72
C TYR A 324 -26.27 14.83 -10.18
N ILE A 325 -25.41 15.71 -10.70
CA ILE A 325 -25.33 17.11 -10.26
C ILE A 325 -26.60 17.90 -10.61
N ASP A 326 -27.23 17.60 -11.73
CA ASP A 326 -28.48 18.24 -12.15
C ASP A 326 -29.67 17.77 -11.27
N THR A 327 -29.68 16.52 -10.82
CA THR A 327 -30.75 15.96 -9.96
C THR A 327 -30.53 16.21 -8.47
N LYS A 328 -29.28 16.17 -8.01
CA LYS A 328 -28.83 16.36 -6.64
C LYS A 328 -27.83 17.51 -6.64
N THR A 329 -28.24 18.66 -6.13
CA THR A 329 -27.39 19.86 -6.10
C THR A 329 -25.99 19.57 -5.52
N PRO A 330 -24.93 20.26 -5.98
CA PRO A 330 -23.55 20.04 -5.53
C PRO A 330 -23.31 20.11 -4.00
N ASN A 331 -24.25 20.71 -3.26
CA ASN A 331 -24.20 20.89 -1.81
C ASN A 331 -24.86 19.75 -1.02
N ASN A 332 -25.16 18.62 -1.66
CA ASN A 332 -25.75 17.45 -0.99
C ASN A 332 -24.80 16.87 0.06
N ASP A 333 -25.32 16.49 1.23
CA ASP A 333 -24.56 15.91 2.34
C ASP A 333 -23.82 14.62 1.96
N MET A 334 -24.27 13.92 0.92
CA MET A 334 -23.66 12.69 0.38
C MET A 334 -22.45 12.96 -0.54
N CYS A 335 -22.14 14.23 -0.82
CA CYS A 335 -21.06 14.64 -1.72
C CYS A 335 -19.92 15.32 -0.99
N ASN A 336 -18.70 15.10 -1.47
CA ASN A 336 -17.56 15.92 -1.06
C ASN A 336 -17.62 17.27 -1.78
N VAL A 337 -18.27 18.23 -1.13
CA VAL A 337 -18.50 19.58 -1.66
C VAL A 337 -17.20 20.25 -2.11
N GLU A 338 -16.10 20.05 -1.41
CA GLU A 338 -14.81 20.66 -1.78
C GLU A 338 -14.27 20.08 -3.09
N LEU A 339 -14.34 18.75 -3.26
CA LEU A 339 -13.86 18.07 -4.47
C LEU A 339 -14.72 18.43 -5.69
N VAL A 340 -16.05 18.45 -5.53
CA VAL A 340 -16.99 18.82 -6.61
C VAL A 340 -16.82 20.29 -7.00
N ASN A 341 -16.76 21.20 -6.02
CA ASN A 341 -16.59 22.62 -6.32
C ASN A 341 -15.22 22.94 -6.93
N ARG A 342 -14.18 22.16 -6.60
CA ARG A 342 -12.87 22.26 -7.24
C ARG A 342 -12.94 21.84 -8.71
N LEU A 343 -13.64 20.75 -9.00
CA LEU A 343 -13.88 20.29 -10.38
C LEU A 343 -14.65 21.34 -11.20
N LEU A 344 -15.75 21.87 -10.66
CA LEU A 344 -16.58 22.87 -11.34
C LEU A 344 -15.80 24.16 -11.61
N LEU A 345 -14.97 24.60 -10.67
CA LEU A 345 -14.10 25.76 -10.87
C LEU A 345 -13.15 25.54 -12.05
N ASP A 346 -12.48 24.38 -12.10
CA ASP A 346 -11.57 24.02 -13.18
C ASP A 346 -12.31 23.90 -14.53
N ALA A 347 -13.56 23.44 -14.53
CA ALA A 347 -14.40 23.39 -15.72
C ALA A 347 -14.65 24.79 -16.28
N GLY A 348 -14.99 25.75 -15.41
CA GLY A 348 -15.17 27.15 -15.79
C GLY A 348 -13.90 27.77 -16.38
N ILE A 349 -12.74 27.56 -15.74
CA ILE A 349 -11.47 28.11 -16.20
C ILE A 349 -11.07 27.50 -17.55
N THR A 350 -11.08 26.17 -17.66
CA THR A 350 -10.71 25.48 -18.90
C THR A 350 -11.68 25.80 -20.04
N SER A 351 -12.97 26.00 -19.77
CA SER A 351 -13.94 26.41 -20.79
C SER A 351 -13.59 27.75 -21.44
N THR A 352 -13.11 28.70 -20.64
CA THR A 352 -12.71 30.03 -21.13
C THR A 352 -11.46 29.93 -22.01
N LEU A 353 -10.52 29.05 -21.65
CA LEU A 353 -9.33 28.76 -22.44
C LEU A 353 -9.67 28.15 -23.81
N ILE A 354 -10.61 27.20 -23.87
CA ILE A 354 -11.03 26.59 -25.14
C ILE A 354 -11.70 27.62 -26.07
N LYS A 355 -12.50 28.55 -25.54
CA LYS A 355 -13.06 29.66 -26.33
C LYS A 355 -11.97 30.51 -26.96
N HIS A 356 -10.88 30.75 -26.24
CA HIS A 356 -9.71 31.45 -26.79
C HIS A 356 -9.01 30.63 -27.89
N TRP A 357 -8.83 29.32 -27.68
CA TRP A 357 -8.25 28.42 -28.69
C TRP A 357 -9.05 28.36 -29.98
N LYS A 358 -10.38 28.45 -29.91
CA LYS A 358 -11.27 28.50 -31.08
C LYS A 358 -11.12 29.80 -31.87
N GLY A 359 -10.90 30.92 -31.19
CA GLY A 359 -10.65 32.22 -31.82
C GLY A 359 -9.24 32.40 -32.41
N THR A 360 -8.31 31.48 -32.11
CA THR A 360 -6.91 31.60 -32.53
C THR A 360 -6.59 30.58 -33.62
N ASN A 361 -6.02 31.03 -34.74
CA ASN A 361 -5.59 30.14 -35.82
C ASN A 361 -4.56 29.14 -35.32
N VAL A 362 -4.78 27.86 -35.61
CA VAL A 362 -3.86 26.76 -35.25
C VAL A 362 -2.59 26.91 -36.07
N GLN A 363 -1.43 26.87 -35.42
CA GLN A 363 -0.16 26.92 -36.13
C GLN A 363 0.04 25.67 -37.00
N PRO A 364 0.66 25.79 -38.19
CA PRO A 364 1.00 24.63 -39.01
C PRO A 364 1.83 23.62 -38.21
N GLY A 365 1.38 22.36 -38.16
CA GLY A 365 2.04 21.28 -37.42
C GLY A 365 1.44 20.96 -36.04
N VAL A 366 0.50 21.75 -35.53
CA VAL A 366 -0.22 21.43 -34.29
C VAL A 366 -1.43 20.55 -34.60
N VAL A 367 -1.38 19.27 -34.18
CA VAL A 367 -2.46 18.29 -34.39
C VAL A 367 -3.59 18.47 -33.37
N ALA A 368 -3.22 18.62 -32.09
CA ALA A 368 -4.15 18.76 -30.98
C ALA A 368 -3.58 19.68 -29.90
N ARG A 369 -4.47 20.30 -29.12
CA ARG A 369 -4.16 21.05 -27.90
C ARG A 369 -4.94 20.43 -26.77
N PHE A 370 -4.31 20.26 -25.61
CA PHE A 370 -4.99 19.76 -24.44
C PHE A 370 -4.61 20.54 -23.19
N VAL A 371 -5.50 20.51 -22.20
CA VAL A 371 -5.27 21.04 -20.86
C VAL A 371 -5.73 19.99 -19.85
N ALA A 372 -4.80 19.51 -19.04
CA ALA A 372 -5.06 18.63 -17.90
C ALA A 372 -4.93 19.44 -16.61
N THR A 373 -5.88 19.29 -15.69
CA THR A 373 -5.94 20.09 -14.46
C THR A 373 -5.90 19.24 -13.19
N ASP A 374 -5.58 19.91 -12.08
CA ASP A 374 -5.50 19.33 -10.74
C ASP A 374 -6.88 18.84 -10.23
N GLY A 375 -7.96 19.54 -10.59
CA GLY A 375 -9.34 19.15 -10.30
C GLY A 375 -9.80 17.89 -11.01
N GLY A 376 -9.00 17.34 -11.94
CA GLY A 376 -9.31 16.10 -12.64
C GLY A 376 -10.04 16.30 -13.96
N ILE A 377 -9.93 17.48 -14.58
CA ILE A 377 -10.46 17.72 -15.93
C ILE A 377 -9.33 17.66 -16.92
N THR A 378 -9.53 16.90 -17.99
CA THR A 378 -8.68 16.96 -19.18
C THR A 378 -9.54 17.33 -20.39
N ARG A 379 -9.22 18.43 -21.07
CA ARG A 379 -9.90 18.83 -22.32
C ARG A 379 -8.96 18.72 -23.50
N VAL A 380 -9.42 18.07 -24.57
CA VAL A 380 -8.69 17.91 -25.82
C VAL A 380 -9.43 18.63 -26.95
N PHE A 381 -8.71 19.44 -27.72
CA PHE A 381 -9.23 20.21 -28.83
C PHE A 381 -8.36 20.02 -30.09
N PRO A 382 -8.95 19.74 -31.27
CA PRO A 382 -10.39 19.61 -31.56
C PRO A 382 -10.99 18.29 -31.04
N LYS A 383 -12.32 18.18 -31.02
CA LYS A 383 -13.06 16.99 -30.54
C LYS A 383 -12.59 15.69 -31.18
N SER A 384 -12.25 15.71 -32.47
CA SER A 384 -11.74 14.53 -33.21
C SER A 384 -10.46 13.97 -32.57
N ALA A 385 -9.54 14.82 -32.12
CA ALA A 385 -8.31 14.38 -31.46
C ALA A 385 -8.56 13.80 -30.06
N GLY A 386 -9.69 14.11 -29.42
CA GLY A 386 -10.07 13.51 -28.15
C GLY A 386 -10.44 12.03 -28.25
N LEU A 387 -10.86 11.56 -29.43
CA LEU A 387 -11.15 10.15 -29.66
C LEU A 387 -9.88 9.29 -29.71
N ASP A 388 -8.77 9.90 -30.15
CA ASP A 388 -7.46 9.25 -30.21
C ASP A 388 -6.66 9.37 -28.90
N TRP A 389 -7.23 10.02 -27.89
CA TRP A 389 -6.57 10.24 -26.59
C TRP A 389 -6.53 8.94 -25.77
N GLN A 390 -5.32 8.39 -25.58
CA GLN A 390 -5.09 7.12 -24.90
C GLN A 390 -4.57 7.27 -23.45
N GLU A 391 -4.33 8.50 -22.99
CA GLU A 391 -3.81 8.72 -21.64
C GLU A 391 -4.89 8.54 -20.57
N GLU A 392 -4.46 8.13 -19.38
CA GLU A 392 -5.33 7.99 -18.20
C GLU A 392 -6.08 9.28 -17.89
N ALA A 393 -7.38 9.15 -17.61
CA ALA A 393 -8.24 10.30 -17.27
C ALA A 393 -7.99 10.85 -15.85
N GLU A 394 -7.47 10.02 -14.93
CA GLU A 394 -7.02 10.48 -13.62
C GLU A 394 -5.68 11.22 -13.76
N THR A 395 -5.72 12.54 -13.65
CA THR A 395 -4.54 13.40 -13.82
C THR A 395 -3.44 13.10 -12.80
N TYR A 396 -3.79 12.53 -11.64
CA TYR A 396 -2.83 12.13 -10.61
C TYR A 396 -2.12 10.81 -10.93
N GLU A 397 -2.56 10.08 -11.95
CA GLU A 397 -1.88 8.88 -12.45
C GLU A 397 -1.17 9.14 -13.79
N SER A 398 -1.35 10.31 -14.41
CA SER A 398 -0.70 10.65 -15.69
C SER A 398 0.79 10.95 -15.52
N SER A 399 1.65 10.24 -16.27
CA SER A 399 3.11 10.44 -16.22
C SER A 399 3.50 11.85 -16.66
N PHE A 400 2.99 12.31 -17.82
CA PHE A 400 3.34 13.64 -18.36
C PHE A 400 2.97 14.78 -17.39
N TYR A 401 1.88 14.64 -16.63
CA TYR A 401 1.40 15.67 -15.71
C TYR A 401 2.36 15.84 -14.53
N LYS A 402 2.74 14.74 -13.88
CA LYS A 402 3.73 14.73 -12.77
C LYS A 402 5.07 15.32 -13.20
N ARG A 403 5.57 14.89 -14.37
CA ARG A 403 6.85 15.35 -14.92
C ARG A 403 6.86 16.83 -15.28
N SER A 404 5.76 17.32 -15.83
CA SER A 404 5.62 18.74 -16.19
C SER A 404 5.59 19.66 -14.98
N LEU A 405 5.16 19.17 -13.81
CA LEU A 405 5.16 19.96 -12.57
C LEU A 405 6.52 20.04 -11.89
N ASP A 406 7.39 19.05 -12.11
CA ASP A 406 8.74 19.03 -11.53
C ASP A 406 9.76 19.83 -12.34
N ASN A 407 9.42 20.23 -13.57
CA ASN A 407 10.34 20.90 -14.50
C ASN A 407 9.84 22.30 -14.89
N ASP A 408 10.75 23.27 -14.92
CA ASP A 408 10.45 24.66 -15.31
C ASP A 408 10.53 24.91 -16.84
N LEU A 409 10.73 23.85 -17.63
CA LEU A 409 10.92 23.90 -19.08
C LEU A 409 9.82 23.13 -19.81
N TYR A 410 9.65 23.40 -21.11
CA TYR A 410 8.77 22.61 -21.97
C TYR A 410 9.27 21.16 -22.06
N ILE A 411 8.41 20.22 -21.67
CA ILE A 411 8.69 18.79 -21.70
C ILE A 411 8.13 18.17 -22.97
N PHE A 412 8.93 17.32 -23.60
CA PHE A 412 8.55 16.52 -24.76
C PHE A 412 8.43 15.06 -24.34
N THR A 413 7.26 14.48 -24.57
CA THR A 413 7.01 13.05 -24.35
C THR A 413 6.94 12.36 -25.71
N PRO A 414 7.96 11.58 -26.12
CA PRO A 414 7.88 10.78 -27.33
C PRO A 414 6.78 9.72 -27.22
N THR A 415 6.09 9.49 -28.33
CA THR A 415 5.22 8.33 -28.50
C THR A 415 6.01 7.06 -28.20
N PRO A 416 5.49 6.15 -27.36
CA PRO A 416 6.16 4.88 -27.13
C PRO A 416 6.29 4.14 -28.47
N TYR A 417 7.52 3.76 -28.84
CA TYR A 417 7.76 2.92 -30.01
C TYR A 417 6.90 1.67 -29.88
N LEU A 418 5.98 1.46 -30.83
CA LEU A 418 5.28 0.20 -30.96
C LEU A 418 6.35 -0.87 -31.16
N SER A 419 6.38 -1.87 -30.28
CA SER A 419 7.31 -3.01 -30.29
C SER A 419 7.29 -3.85 -31.58
N LYS A 420 6.55 -3.44 -32.61
CA LYS A 420 6.45 -4.08 -33.92
C LYS A 420 7.46 -3.57 -34.96
N GLU A 421 8.24 -2.52 -34.69
CA GLU A 421 9.21 -1.99 -35.67
C GLU A 421 10.66 -2.45 -35.47
N ASN A 422 10.95 -3.28 -34.46
CA ASN A 422 12.31 -3.78 -34.18
C ASN A 422 12.62 -5.18 -34.76
N CYS A 423 11.92 -5.59 -35.83
CA CYS A 423 12.27 -6.79 -36.61
C CYS A 423 12.30 -6.45 -38.10
N GLU A 424 13.35 -5.75 -38.54
CA GLU A 424 13.91 -5.89 -39.89
C GLU A 424 15.43 -5.97 -39.82
#